data_AF-A0A1V4Z7Y5-F1
#
_entry.id   AF-A0A1V4Z7Y5-F1
#
_cell.length_a   1.000
_cell.length_b   1.000
_cell.length_c   1.000
_cell.angle_alpha   90.00
_cell.angle_beta   90.00
_cell.angle_gamma   90.00
#
_symmetry.space_group_name_H-M   'P 1'
#
loop_
_entity.id
_entity.type
_entity.pdbx_description
1 polymer ?
#
loop_
_entity_poly.entity_id
_entity_poly.type
_entity_poly.pdbx_seq_one_letter_code
_entity_poly.pdbx_strand_id
1 'polypeptide(L)'
;MQQKKSFNMVKDYDTQNDSLFMYITDEYDYKESVELGKNVILDFDENDVPVAIEFLDATKFLNVSKFSLEHLVNLDMDIRIDADFISIDAVFKVLFHQKEVSAPVKLEVPNDLNFPHMQSEFALTA
;
A
#
# COMPACT_ATOMS: atom_id res chain seq x y z
N MET A 1 21.63 11.43 1.41
CA MET A 1 21.21 10.74 0.17
C MET A 1 19.87 10.10 0.47
N GLN A 2 18.83 10.34 -0.33
CA GLN A 2 17.56 9.61 -0.22
C GLN A 2 17.85 8.13 -0.46
N GLN A 3 17.59 7.28 0.53
CA GLN A 3 17.65 5.84 0.32
C GLN A 3 16.32 5.43 -0.32
N LYS A 4 16.37 5.20 -1.63
CA LYS A 4 15.25 4.66 -2.39
C LYS A 4 15.31 3.14 -2.34
N LYS A 5 14.25 2.49 -1.88
CA LYS A 5 14.11 1.03 -1.86
C LYS A 5 13.02 0.60 -2.84
N SER A 6 13.13 -0.59 -3.39
CA SER A 6 12.12 -1.17 -4.28
C SER A 6 11.80 -2.58 -3.81
N PHE A 7 10.52 -2.90 -3.68
CA PHE A 7 10.04 -4.16 -3.12
C PHE A 7 9.00 -4.82 -4.04
N ASN A 8 9.00 -6.15 -4.05
CA ASN A 8 7.89 -6.93 -4.58
C ASN A 8 6.92 -7.28 -3.46
N MET A 9 5.63 -7.16 -3.73
CA MET A 9 4.55 -7.46 -2.79
C MET A 9 3.69 -8.63 -3.24
N VAL A 10 3.11 -9.31 -2.27
CA VAL A 10 1.99 -10.24 -2.45
C VAL A 10 0.72 -9.58 -1.92
N LYS A 11 -0.40 -9.86 -2.58
CA LYS A 11 -1.72 -9.42 -2.12
C LYS A 11 -2.44 -10.56 -1.40
N ASP A 12 -3.16 -10.21 -0.36
CA ASP A 12 -4.17 -11.03 0.29
C ASP A 12 -5.46 -10.21 0.41
N TYR A 13 -6.52 -10.65 -0.25
CA TYR A 13 -7.80 -9.94 -0.24
C TYR A 13 -8.85 -10.78 0.46
N ASP A 14 -9.35 -10.27 1.58
CA ASP A 14 -10.46 -10.86 2.30
C ASP A 14 -11.79 -10.30 1.78
N THR A 15 -12.44 -11.07 0.91
CA THR A 15 -13.75 -10.74 0.34
C THR A 15 -14.85 -10.59 1.39
N GLN A 16 -14.77 -11.26 2.55
CA GLN A 16 -15.79 -11.17 3.60
C GLN A 16 -15.70 -9.83 4.33
N ASN A 17 -14.48 -9.47 4.76
CA ASN A 17 -14.22 -8.24 5.51
C ASN A 17 -13.98 -7.01 4.63
N ASP A 18 -13.87 -7.19 3.30
CA ASP A 18 -13.49 -6.16 2.36
C ASP A 18 -12.17 -5.46 2.76
N SER A 19 -11.17 -6.29 3.09
CA SER A 19 -9.82 -5.84 3.43
C SER A 19 -8.82 -6.30 2.38
N LEU A 20 -8.02 -5.37 1.88
CA LEU A 20 -6.89 -5.64 1.00
C LEU A 20 -5.60 -5.45 1.78
N PHE A 21 -4.95 -6.55 2.13
CA PHE A 21 -3.63 -6.57 2.74
C PHE A 21 -2.57 -6.84 1.67
N MET A 22 -1.48 -6.07 1.68
CA MET A 22 -0.34 -6.28 0.79
C MET A 22 0.94 -6.18 1.61
N TYR A 23 1.84 -7.12 1.44
CA TYR A 23 3.10 -7.19 2.20
C TYR A 23 4.26 -7.56 1.28
N ILE A 24 5.47 -7.10 1.60
CA ILE A 24 6.66 -7.40 0.84
C ILE A 24 7.03 -8.89 0.94
N THR A 25 7.73 -9.39 -0.08
CA THR A 25 8.20 -10.79 -0.15
C THR A 25 9.53 -11.02 0.56
N ASP A 26 10.31 -9.97 0.77
CA ASP A 26 11.57 -10.03 1.48
C ASP A 26 11.32 -10.33 2.97
N GLU A 27 12.27 -10.98 3.64
CA GLU A 27 12.21 -11.16 5.10
C GLU A 27 12.37 -9.80 5.79
N TYR A 28 11.53 -9.55 6.80
CA TYR A 28 11.58 -8.36 7.64
C TYR A 28 11.18 -8.69 9.07
N ASP A 29 11.71 -7.91 10.01
CA ASP A 29 11.33 -7.97 11.42
C ASP A 29 10.32 -6.86 11.70
N TYR A 30 9.06 -7.25 11.95
CA TYR A 30 7.98 -6.31 12.24
C TYR A 30 8.25 -5.49 13.51
N LYS A 31 7.98 -4.19 13.44
CA LYS A 31 8.06 -3.27 14.57
C LYS A 31 6.69 -2.75 14.99
N GLU A 32 5.97 -2.08 14.09
CA GLU A 32 4.73 -1.38 14.43
C GLU A 32 3.80 -1.18 13.22
N SER A 33 2.52 -0.94 13.53
CA SER A 33 1.47 -0.60 12.57
C SER A 33 0.96 0.80 12.86
N VAL A 34 0.82 1.62 11.82
CA VAL A 34 0.37 3.00 11.91
C VAL A 34 -0.90 3.19 11.11
N GLU A 35 -1.97 3.60 11.78
CA GLU A 35 -3.19 4.03 11.11
C GLU A 35 -2.97 5.40 10.46
N LEU A 36 -2.94 5.43 9.12
CA LEU A 36 -2.84 6.67 8.34
C LEU A 36 -4.21 7.37 8.21
N GLY A 37 -5.25 6.85 8.85
CA GLY A 37 -6.62 7.31 8.68
C GLY A 37 -7.21 6.93 7.32
N LYS A 38 -8.49 7.26 7.11
CA LYS A 38 -9.28 6.81 5.96
C LYS A 38 -9.21 5.29 5.74
N ASN A 39 -9.18 4.51 6.81
CA ASN A 39 -9.14 3.05 6.75
C ASN A 39 -7.87 2.48 6.08
N VAL A 40 -6.73 3.17 6.21
CA VAL A 40 -5.43 2.68 5.73
C VAL A 40 -4.49 2.47 6.91
N ILE A 41 -3.84 1.31 6.96
CA ILE A 41 -2.84 0.93 7.95
C ILE A 41 -1.52 0.66 7.23
N LEU A 42 -0.42 1.21 7.74
CA LEU A 42 0.91 1.00 7.19
C LEU A 42 1.81 0.36 8.26
N ASP A 43 2.43 -0.77 7.91
CA ASP A 43 3.31 -1.52 8.80
C ASP A 43 4.77 -1.20 8.51
N PHE A 44 5.55 -1.11 9.58
CA PHE A 44 6.96 -0.77 9.56
C PHE A 44 7.82 -1.88 10.17
N ASP A 45 9.01 -2.08 9.63
CA ASP A 45 10.04 -2.95 10.22
C ASP A 45 10.86 -2.24 11.32
N GLU A 46 11.78 -2.97 11.97
CA GLU A 46 12.69 -2.41 12.99
C GLU A 46 13.60 -1.28 12.48
N ASN A 47 13.71 -1.11 11.15
CA ASN A 47 14.50 -0.06 10.50
C ASN A 47 13.62 1.10 9.99
N ASP A 48 12.36 1.18 10.44
CA ASP A 48 11.37 2.18 10.02
C ASP A 48 11.04 2.12 8.52
N VAL A 49 11.21 0.97 7.88
CA VAL A 49 10.88 0.75 6.48
C VAL A 49 9.42 0.31 6.36
N PRO A 50 8.60 0.91 5.48
CA PRO A 50 7.27 0.38 5.18
C PRO A 50 7.38 -0.99 4.52
N VAL A 51 6.73 -2.00 5.10
CA VAL A 51 6.82 -3.42 4.68
C VAL A 51 5.46 -4.04 4.37
N ALA A 52 4.37 -3.49 4.88
CA ALA A 52 3.04 -3.90 4.49
C ALA A 52 2.04 -2.74 4.58
N ILE A 53 0.94 -2.85 3.85
CA ILE A 53 -0.15 -1.89 3.84
C ILE A 53 -1.48 -2.62 3.79
N GLU A 54 -2.43 -2.16 4.59
CA GLU A 54 -3.80 -2.67 4.61
C GLU A 54 -4.79 -1.55 4.26
N PHE A 55 -5.71 -1.84 3.35
CA PHE A 55 -6.86 -0.99 3.03
C PHE A 55 -8.12 -1.68 3.55
N LEU A 56 -8.75 -1.12 4.59
CA LEU A 56 -10.08 -1.55 5.06
C LEU A 56 -11.17 -0.86 4.24
N ASP A 57 -12.33 -1.52 4.09
CA ASP A 57 -13.36 -1.09 3.14
C ASP A 57 -12.77 -0.85 1.73
N ALA A 58 -11.87 -1.74 1.29
CA ALA A 58 -11.02 -1.56 0.11
C ALA A 58 -11.83 -1.22 -1.16
N THR A 59 -12.99 -1.86 -1.36
CA THR A 59 -13.85 -1.55 -2.52
C THR A 59 -14.35 -0.10 -2.52
N LYS A 60 -14.68 0.44 -1.35
CA LYS A 60 -15.14 1.83 -1.21
C LYS A 60 -13.97 2.79 -1.39
N PHE A 61 -12.82 2.47 -0.80
CA PHE A 61 -11.63 3.31 -0.86
C PHE A 61 -11.10 3.43 -2.29
N LEU A 62 -11.00 2.31 -3.01
CA LEU A 62 -10.49 2.23 -4.38
C LEU A 62 -11.56 2.49 -5.44
N ASN A 63 -12.84 2.55 -5.05
CA ASN A 63 -13.99 2.65 -5.95
C ASN A 63 -13.99 1.55 -7.04
N VAL A 64 -13.76 0.31 -6.63
CA VAL A 64 -13.76 -0.89 -7.49
C VAL A 64 -14.62 -2.00 -6.86
N SER A 65 -14.94 -3.04 -7.63
CA SER A 65 -15.72 -4.17 -7.12
C SER A 65 -14.86 -5.18 -6.34
N LYS A 66 -15.48 -6.01 -5.49
CA LYS A 66 -14.78 -7.14 -4.82
C LYS A 66 -14.10 -8.06 -5.83
N PHE A 67 -14.82 -8.39 -6.92
CA PHE A 67 -14.28 -9.16 -8.04
C PHE A 67 -13.01 -8.52 -8.62
N SER A 68 -12.97 -7.19 -8.73
CA SER A 68 -11.81 -6.46 -9.25
C SER A 68 -10.60 -6.57 -8.32
N LEU A 69 -10.79 -6.63 -7.00
CA LEU A 69 -9.70 -6.81 -6.02
C LEU A 69 -9.19 -8.26 -5.93
N GLU A 70 -10.10 -9.23 -6.08
CA GLU A 70 -9.73 -10.64 -6.27
C GLU A 70 -8.84 -10.81 -7.51
N HIS A 71 -9.10 -10.04 -8.57
CA HIS A 71 -8.40 -10.06 -9.85
C HIS A 71 -7.55 -8.81 -10.10
N LEU A 72 -6.83 -8.35 -9.08
CA LEU A 72 -5.82 -7.30 -9.20
C LEU A 72 -4.70 -7.78 -10.13
N VAL A 73 -4.47 -7.04 -11.21
CA VAL A 73 -3.54 -7.38 -12.31
C VAL A 73 -2.16 -6.80 -12.05
N ASN A 74 -2.10 -5.57 -11.55
CA ASN A 74 -0.85 -4.87 -11.30
C ASN A 74 -1.01 -3.79 -10.22
N LEU A 75 0.11 -3.40 -9.63
CA LEU A 75 0.25 -2.27 -8.72
C LEU A 75 1.56 -1.55 -9.04
N ASP A 76 1.48 -0.22 -9.08
CA ASP A 76 2.64 0.66 -8.97
C ASP A 76 2.37 1.59 -7.78
N MET A 77 3.21 1.57 -6.76
CA MET A 77 3.03 2.34 -5.53
C MET A 77 4.34 2.97 -5.07
N ASP A 78 4.32 4.28 -4.82
CA ASP A 78 5.38 5.05 -4.18
C ASP A 78 4.90 5.47 -2.78
N ILE A 79 5.67 5.12 -1.76
CA ILE A 79 5.51 5.65 -0.41
C ILE A 79 6.69 6.56 -0.12
N ARG A 80 6.41 7.81 0.22
CA ARG A 80 7.40 8.81 0.59
C ARG A 80 7.13 9.29 1.99
N ILE A 81 8.16 9.29 2.81
CA ILE A 81 8.14 9.83 4.15
C ILE A 81 9.12 10.98 4.18
N ASP A 82 8.66 12.16 4.57
CA ASP A 82 9.49 13.32 4.83
C ASP A 82 9.24 13.86 6.24
N ALA A 83 9.82 15.02 6.56
CA ALA A 83 9.73 15.57 7.91
C ALA A 83 8.29 15.93 8.32
N ASP A 84 7.44 16.24 7.35
CA ASP A 84 6.11 16.78 7.59
C ASP A 84 5.01 15.75 7.27
N PHE A 85 5.22 14.89 6.26
CA PHE A 85 4.19 14.01 5.72
C PHE A 85 4.66 12.58 5.40
N ILE A 86 3.70 11.67 5.43
CA ILE A 86 3.72 10.37 4.79
C ILE A 86 2.77 10.45 3.58
N SER A 87 3.30 10.27 2.38
CA SER A 87 2.57 10.30 1.12
C SER A 87 2.55 8.92 0.48
N ILE A 88 1.39 8.50 0.00
CA ILE A 88 1.18 7.28 -0.78
C ILE A 88 0.58 7.66 -2.11
N ASP A 89 1.30 7.38 -3.19
CA ASP A 89 0.84 7.50 -4.57
C ASP A 89 0.79 6.09 -5.17
N ALA A 90 -0.40 5.58 -5.48
CA ALA A 90 -0.56 4.23 -6.03
C ALA A 90 -1.47 4.19 -7.26
N VAL A 91 -1.21 3.25 -8.17
CA VAL A 91 -2.05 2.96 -9.33
C VAL A 91 -2.31 1.45 -9.38
N PHE A 92 -3.52 1.07 -8.97
CA PHE A 92 -3.99 -0.31 -9.08
C PHE A 92 -4.49 -0.55 -10.51
N LYS A 93 -4.12 -1.67 -11.14
CA LYS A 93 -4.76 -2.15 -12.37
C LYS A 93 -5.61 -3.35 -12.06
N VAL A 94 -6.91 -3.24 -12.30
CA VAL A 94 -7.89 -4.30 -11.99
C VAL A 94 -8.66 -4.72 -13.23
N LEU A 95 -9.25 -5.92 -13.19
CA LEU A 95 -10.20 -6.34 -14.22
C LEU A 95 -11.61 -5.78 -13.94
N PHE A 96 -12.18 -5.15 -14.95
CA PHE A 96 -13.58 -4.73 -15.01
C PHE A 96 -14.18 -5.11 -16.37
N HIS A 97 -15.17 -6.02 -16.37
CA HIS A 97 -15.76 -6.57 -17.60
C HIS A 97 -14.72 -7.02 -18.64
N GLN A 98 -13.70 -7.79 -18.21
CA GLN A 98 -12.60 -8.31 -19.03
C GLN A 98 -11.67 -7.24 -19.63
N LYS A 99 -11.72 -6.01 -19.12
CA LYS A 99 -10.79 -4.94 -19.48
C LYS A 99 -9.98 -4.53 -18.26
N GLU A 100 -8.71 -4.25 -18.46
CA GLU A 100 -7.88 -3.62 -17.44
C GLU A 100 -8.28 -2.16 -17.28
N VAL A 101 -8.53 -1.75 -16.04
CA VAL A 101 -8.87 -0.38 -15.65
C VAL A 101 -7.94 0.05 -14.53
N SER A 102 -7.44 1.29 -14.61
CA SER A 102 -6.64 1.91 -13.55
C SER A 102 -7.54 2.51 -12.46
N ALA A 103 -7.21 2.21 -11.21
CA ALA A 103 -7.77 2.83 -10.02
C ALA A 103 -6.65 3.54 -9.25
N PRO A 104 -6.44 4.85 -9.47
CA PRO A 104 -5.39 5.61 -8.79
C PRO A 104 -5.80 5.98 -7.36
N VAL A 105 -4.83 5.98 -6.46
CA VAL A 105 -4.94 6.41 -5.06
C VAL A 105 -3.89 7.46 -4.78
N LYS A 106 -4.29 8.49 -4.04
CA LYS A 106 -3.39 9.44 -3.42
C LYS A 106 -3.81 9.64 -1.96
N LEU A 107 -2.87 9.43 -1.04
CA LEU A 107 -3.04 9.70 0.38
C LEU A 107 -1.85 10.52 0.86
N GLU A 108 -2.11 11.51 1.71
CA GLU A 108 -1.08 12.31 2.37
C GLU A 108 -1.56 12.58 3.79
N VAL A 109 -0.69 12.28 4.76
CA VAL A 109 -1.01 12.36 6.19
C VAL A 109 0.18 12.93 6.95
N PRO A 110 -0.03 13.65 8.06
CA PRO A 110 1.08 14.19 8.85
C PRO A 110 2.01 13.08 9.37
N ASN A 111 3.33 13.31 9.33
CA ASN A 111 4.33 12.45 9.96
C ASN A 111 4.46 12.76 11.46
N ASP A 112 3.36 12.62 12.21
CA ASP A 112 3.31 12.97 13.63
C ASP A 112 4.22 12.09 14.51
N LEU A 113 4.60 10.91 14.00
CA LEU A 113 5.49 9.96 14.66
C LEU A 113 6.98 10.22 14.36
N ASN A 114 7.30 11.22 13.53
CA ASN A 114 8.66 11.61 13.15
C ASN A 114 9.48 10.47 12.54
N PHE A 115 8.87 9.64 11.68
CA PHE A 115 9.60 8.63 10.93
C PHE A 115 10.71 9.26 10.08
N PRO A 116 11.84 8.57 9.91
CA PRO A 116 12.95 9.08 9.13
C PRO A 116 12.58 9.25 7.65
N HIS A 117 13.19 10.24 7.01
CA HIS A 117 12.92 10.51 5.60
C HIS A 117 13.38 9.36 4.70
N MET A 118 12.47 8.87 3.86
CA MET A 118 12.70 7.75 2.96
C MET A 118 11.73 7.71 1.78
N GLN A 119 12.08 6.89 0.79
CA GLN A 119 11.22 6.61 -0.35
C GLN A 119 11.27 5.11 -0.68
N SER A 120 10.10 4.50 -0.84
CA SER A 120 9.95 3.08 -1.16
C SER A 120 8.99 2.91 -2.34
N GLU A 121 9.40 2.13 -3.33
CA GLU A 121 8.55 1.70 -4.44
C GLU A 121 8.11 0.26 -4.25
N PHE A 122 6.85 -0.03 -4.58
CA PHE A 122 6.25 -1.34 -4.45
C PHE A 122 5.56 -1.74 -5.75
N ALA A 123 5.79 -2.98 -6.16
CA ALA A 123 5.12 -3.59 -7.29
C ALA A 123 4.58 -4.97 -6.89
N LEU A 124 3.50 -5.43 -7.54
CA LEU A 124 3.05 -6.80 -7.35
C LEU A 124 4.06 -7.79 -7.93
N THR A 125 4.22 -8.91 -7.22
CA THR A 125 4.96 -10.07 -7.74
C THR A 125 4.29 -10.54 -9.03
N ALA A 126 5.10 -10.77 -10.07
CA ALA A 126 4.65 -11.22 -11.39
C ALA A 126 4.25 -12.71 -11.44
#